data_AF-A0A6L6GVR4-F1
#
_entry.id   AF-A0A6L6GVR4-F1
#
_cell.length_a   1.000
_cell.length_b   1.000
_cell.length_c   1.000
_cell.angle_alpha   90.00
_cell.angle_beta   90.00
_cell.angle_gamma   90.00
#
_symmetry.space_group_name_H-M   'P 1'
#
loop_
_entity.id
_entity.type
_entity.pdbx_description
1 polymer ?
#
loop_
_entity_poly.entity_id
_entity_poly.type
_entity_poly.pdbx_seq_one_letter_code
_entity_poly.pdbx_strand_id
1 'polypeptide(L)'
;MKKYIVGSILSITVFVILMIVNQQVFNNVMPLTAPIAFLVSHVVVFAQLVPEKKWFRYLFFVLILGAAIALSVPEFTQQEARQLVHAEYGELALTELDIIPTTGGSEWNPFNPRWAYAFEAEASETGEPITLMVIPDSGKVFEIMPYQ
;
A
#
# COMPACT_ATOMS: atom_id res chain seq x y z
N MET A 1 -25.91 14.76 -15.01
CA MET A 1 -25.41 14.44 -13.66
C MET A 1 -25.97 13.12 -13.10
N LYS A 2 -27.29 12.87 -13.12
CA LYS A 2 -27.89 11.63 -12.54
C LYS A 2 -27.26 10.30 -13.00
N LYS A 3 -26.79 10.21 -14.24
CA LYS A 3 -26.15 9.01 -14.82
C LYS A 3 -24.81 8.62 -14.17
N TYR A 4 -24.14 9.56 -13.51
CA TYR A 4 -22.83 9.33 -12.89
C TYR A 4 -22.95 8.96 -11.40
N ILE A 5 -24.08 9.29 -10.76
CA ILE A 5 -24.27 9.15 -9.30
C ILE A 5 -24.02 7.72 -8.84
N VAL A 6 -24.58 6.73 -9.53
CA VAL A 6 -24.45 5.32 -9.14
C VAL A 6 -22.99 4.86 -9.24
N GLY A 7 -22.33 5.16 -10.35
CA GLY A 7 -20.91 4.85 -10.53
C GLY A 7 -20.01 5.56 -9.51
N SER A 8 -20.32 6.82 -9.18
CA SER A 8 -19.61 7.58 -8.14
C SER A 8 -19.78 6.96 -6.76
N ILE A 9 -21.00 6.60 -6.35
CA ILE A 9 -21.24 5.97 -5.05
C ILE A 9 -20.44 4.67 -4.93
N LEU A 10 -20.52 3.79 -5.94
CA LEU A 10 -19.75 2.54 -5.96
C LEU A 10 -18.24 2.80 -5.85
N SER A 11 -17.72 3.77 -6.62
CA SER A 11 -16.29 4.09 -6.61
C SER A 11 -15.82 4.65 -5.28
N ILE A 12 -16.62 5.54 -4.67
CA ILE A 12 -16.33 6.12 -3.36
C ILE A 12 -16.37 5.04 -2.28
N THR A 13 -17.34 4.13 -2.31
CA THR A 13 -17.40 3.02 -1.36
C THR A 13 -16.15 2.16 -1.42
N VAL A 14 -15.72 1.74 -2.61
CA VAL A 14 -14.49 0.95 -2.77
C VAL A 14 -13.25 1.75 -2.34
N PHE A 15 -13.18 3.03 -2.71
CA PHE A 15 -12.09 3.91 -2.29
C PHE A 15 -11.96 4.00 -0.77
N VAL A 16 -13.07 4.22 -0.06
CA VAL A 16 -13.08 4.31 1.41
C VAL A 16 -12.62 2.99 2.04
N ILE A 17 -13.07 1.85 1.52
CA ILE A 17 -12.63 0.53 2.00
C ILE A 17 -11.12 0.37 1.82
N LEU A 18 -10.58 0.71 0.64
CA LEU A 18 -9.15 0.63 0.35
C LEU A 18 -8.33 1.54 1.29
N MET A 19 -8.80 2.76 1.55
CA MET A 19 -8.15 3.67 2.47
C MET A 19 -8.13 3.13 3.91
N ILE A 20 -9.26 2.58 4.38
CA ILE A 20 -9.35 1.99 5.72
C ILE A 20 -8.38 0.81 5.84
N VAL A 21 -8.35 -0.08 4.86
CA VAL A 21 -7.43 -1.24 4.86
C VAL A 21 -5.98 -0.78 4.81
N ASN A 22 -5.65 0.16 3.93
CA ASN A 22 -4.30 0.70 3.83
C ASN A 22 -3.82 1.32 5.15
N GLN A 23 -4.69 2.09 5.81
CA GLN A 23 -4.35 2.73 7.08
C GLN A 23 -4.26 1.72 8.24
N GLN A 24 -5.22 0.81 8.38
CA GLN A 24 -5.32 -0.06 9.56
C GLN A 24 -4.43 -1.31 9.48
N VAL A 25 -4.16 -1.82 8.28
CA VAL A 25 -3.45 -3.09 8.08
C VAL A 25 -2.02 -2.86 7.59
N PHE A 26 -1.83 -1.85 6.74
CA PHE A 26 -0.57 -1.60 6.02
C PHE A 26 0.09 -0.28 6.41
N ASN A 27 -0.42 0.46 7.39
CA ASN A 27 0.10 1.76 7.81
C ASN A 27 0.46 2.72 6.65
N ASN A 28 -0.39 2.77 5.62
CA ASN A 28 -0.23 3.60 4.43
C ASN A 28 0.86 3.19 3.41
N VAL A 29 1.46 1.99 3.50
CA VAL A 29 2.48 1.56 2.50
C VAL A 29 1.88 1.03 1.19
N MET A 30 0.57 0.77 1.12
CA MET A 30 -0.10 0.23 -0.07
C MET A 30 -0.06 1.24 -1.24
N PRO A 31 0.48 0.91 -2.42
CA PRO A 31 0.50 1.79 -3.58
C PRO A 31 -0.89 1.94 -4.24
N LEU A 32 -1.72 2.83 -3.70
CA LEU A 32 -3.11 3.01 -4.15
C LEU A 32 -3.28 3.84 -5.44
N THR A 33 -2.21 4.35 -6.04
CA THR A 33 -2.27 5.24 -7.21
C THR A 33 -3.06 4.63 -8.38
N ALA A 34 -2.76 3.39 -8.76
CA ALA A 34 -3.43 2.73 -9.87
C ALA A 34 -4.91 2.39 -9.55
N PRO A 35 -5.23 1.77 -8.39
CA PRO A 35 -6.63 1.59 -7.97
C PRO A 35 -7.43 2.89 -7.99
N ILE A 36 -6.88 3.99 -7.46
CA ILE A 36 -7.56 5.31 -7.46
C ILE A 36 -7.80 5.78 -8.89
N ALA A 37 -6.81 5.71 -9.78
CA ALA A 37 -6.97 6.11 -11.19
C ALA A 37 -8.08 5.30 -11.90
N PHE A 38 -8.15 3.99 -11.64
CA PHE A 38 -9.23 3.14 -12.16
C PHE A 38 -10.58 3.47 -11.52
N LEU A 39 -10.67 3.77 -10.23
CA LEU A 39 -11.91 4.18 -9.58
C LEU A 39 -12.45 5.51 -10.11
N VAL A 40 -11.57 6.47 -10.41
CA VAL A 40 -11.97 7.72 -11.07
C VAL A 40 -12.50 7.42 -12.49
N SER A 41 -11.78 6.60 -13.24
CA SER A 41 -12.18 6.20 -14.61
C SER A 41 -13.49 5.40 -14.61
N HIS A 42 -13.73 4.61 -13.57
CA HIS A 42 -14.93 3.79 -13.40
C HIS A 42 -16.21 4.62 -13.48
N VAL A 43 -16.23 5.84 -12.95
CA VAL A 43 -17.40 6.73 -13.01
C VAL A 43 -17.83 7.01 -14.45
N VAL A 44 -16.87 7.27 -15.34
CA VAL A 44 -17.13 7.54 -16.77
C VAL A 44 -17.49 6.24 -17.49
N VAL A 45 -16.73 5.18 -17.25
CA VAL A 45 -16.93 3.86 -17.87
C VAL A 45 -18.31 3.29 -17.53
N PHE A 46 -18.71 3.38 -16.26
CA PHE A 46 -20.03 2.96 -15.80
C PHE A 46 -21.15 3.75 -16.52
N ALA A 47 -21.02 5.08 -16.56
CA ALA A 47 -22.04 5.94 -17.15
C ALA A 47 -22.20 5.76 -18.67
N GLN A 48 -21.17 5.27 -19.37
CA GLN A 48 -21.22 5.01 -20.82
C GLN A 48 -21.60 3.55 -21.13
N LEU A 49 -20.93 2.56 -20.52
CA LEU A 49 -21.06 1.17 -20.94
C LEU A 49 -22.30 0.47 -20.39
N VAL A 50 -22.74 0.81 -19.18
CA VAL A 50 -23.89 0.15 -18.55
C VAL A 50 -25.20 0.52 -19.26
N PRO A 51 -25.48 1.80 -19.58
CA PRO A 51 -26.69 2.16 -20.33
C PRO A 51 -26.72 1.57 -21.75
N GLU A 52 -25.56 1.42 -22.38
CA GLU A 52 -25.42 0.81 -23.70
C GLU A 52 -25.50 -0.74 -23.67
N LYS A 53 -25.76 -1.34 -22.50
CA LYS A 53 -25.80 -2.79 -22.27
C LYS A 53 -24.52 -3.52 -22.73
N LYS A 54 -23.38 -2.81 -22.76
CA LYS A 54 -22.07 -3.37 -23.13
C LYS A 54 -21.42 -4.07 -21.92
N TRP A 55 -22.15 -5.00 -21.32
CA TRP A 55 -21.77 -5.68 -20.07
C TRP A 55 -20.41 -6.37 -20.14
N PHE A 56 -20.04 -6.96 -21.27
CA PHE A 56 -18.74 -7.63 -21.42
C PHE A 56 -17.56 -6.64 -21.29
N ARG A 57 -17.66 -5.44 -21.86
CA ARG A 57 -16.62 -4.41 -21.76
C ARG A 57 -16.52 -3.85 -20.34
N TYR A 58 -17.67 -3.69 -19.68
CA TYR A 58 -17.71 -3.30 -18.28
C TYR A 58 -17.10 -4.38 -17.36
N LEU A 59 -17.42 -5.65 -17.58
CA LEU A 59 -16.84 -6.76 -16.84
C LEU A 59 -15.32 -6.80 -17.00
N PHE A 60 -14.82 -6.65 -18.23
CA PHE A 60 -13.38 -6.58 -18.48
C PHE A 60 -12.70 -5.44 -17.72
N PHE A 61 -13.34 -4.26 -17.66
CA PHE A 61 -12.85 -3.15 -16.85
C PHE A 61 -12.83 -3.49 -15.36
N VAL A 62 -13.88 -4.12 -14.83
CA VAL A 62 -13.93 -4.54 -13.42
C VAL A 62 -12.84 -5.57 -13.10
N LEU A 63 -12.53 -6.49 -14.02
CA LEU A 63 -11.42 -7.43 -13.86
C LEU A 63 -10.06 -6.72 -13.79
N ILE A 64 -9.83 -5.71 -14.64
CA ILE A 64 -8.61 -4.90 -14.59
C ILE A 64 -8.51 -4.13 -13.26
N LEU A 65 -9.62 -3.53 -12.81
CA LEU A 65 -9.66 -2.86 -11.51
C LEU A 65 -9.34 -3.85 -10.36
N GLY A 66 -9.92 -5.06 -10.40
CA GLY A 66 -9.64 -6.12 -9.44
C GLY A 66 -8.17 -6.53 -9.44
N ALA A 67 -7.57 -6.70 -10.63
CA ALA A 67 -6.15 -7.00 -10.77
C ALA A 67 -5.26 -5.85 -10.24
N ALA A 68 -5.62 -4.60 -10.53
CA ALA A 68 -4.90 -3.43 -10.02
C ALA A 68 -4.93 -3.38 -8.49
N ILE A 69 -6.07 -3.67 -7.86
CA ILE A 69 -6.18 -3.76 -6.40
C ILE A 69 -5.31 -4.90 -5.88
N ALA A 70 -5.42 -6.10 -6.45
CA ALA A 70 -4.66 -7.27 -6.00
C ALA A 70 -3.14 -7.06 -6.08
N LEU A 71 -2.65 -6.43 -7.17
CA LEU A 71 -1.24 -6.09 -7.33
C LEU A 71 -0.77 -4.93 -6.46
N SER A 72 -1.70 -4.15 -5.91
CA SER A 72 -1.37 -3.06 -4.99
C SER A 72 -1.25 -3.54 -3.56
N VAL A 73 -1.71 -4.75 -3.21
CA VAL A 73 -1.63 -5.28 -1.85
C VAL A 73 -0.19 -5.79 -1.60
N PRO A 74 0.54 -5.24 -0.60
CA PRO A 74 1.85 -5.75 -0.23
C PRO A 74 1.76 -7.17 0.35
N GLU A 75 2.84 -7.93 0.23
CA GLU A 75 2.90 -9.30 0.74
C GLU A 75 2.89 -9.35 2.28
N PHE A 76 3.53 -8.37 2.93
CA PHE A 76 3.64 -8.31 4.37
C PHE A 76 2.88 -7.12 4.96
N THR A 77 2.03 -7.44 5.93
CA THR A 77 1.38 -6.46 6.81
C THR A 77 2.38 -5.88 7.81
N GLN A 78 2.01 -4.78 8.46
CA GLN A 78 2.82 -4.17 9.52
C GLN A 78 3.11 -5.15 10.67
N GLN A 79 2.13 -5.98 11.04
CA GLN A 79 2.27 -6.94 12.13
C GLN A 79 3.25 -8.06 11.75
N GLU A 80 3.16 -8.57 10.52
CA GLU A 80 4.08 -9.58 10.01
C GLU A 80 5.50 -9.02 9.86
N ALA A 81 5.64 -7.77 9.39
CA ALA A 81 6.94 -7.09 9.34
C ALA A 81 7.58 -6.99 10.73
N ARG A 82 6.80 -6.70 11.77
CA ARG A 82 7.29 -6.70 13.15
C ARG A 82 7.75 -8.08 13.61
N GLN A 83 7.00 -9.12 13.26
CA GLN A 83 7.36 -10.51 13.56
C GLN A 83 8.64 -10.94 12.84
N LEU A 84 8.85 -10.52 11.59
CA LEU A 84 10.09 -10.77 10.86
C LEU A 84 11.29 -10.15 11.56
N VAL A 85 11.17 -8.90 12.02
CA VAL A 85 12.22 -8.23 12.80
C VAL A 85 12.52 -9.00 14.09
N HIS A 86 11.49 -9.42 14.83
CA HIS A 86 11.68 -10.22 16.04
C HIS A 86 12.30 -11.59 15.80
N ALA A 87 11.99 -12.21 14.65
CA ALA A 87 12.58 -13.50 14.29
C ALA A 87 14.07 -13.38 13.95
N GLU A 88 14.49 -12.25 13.36
CA GLU A 88 15.89 -12.03 12.94
C GLU A 88 16.77 -11.44 14.05
N TYR A 89 16.24 -10.53 14.86
CA TYR A 89 17.00 -9.78 15.87
C TYR A 89 16.59 -10.10 17.32
N GLY A 90 15.60 -10.96 17.55
CA GLY A 90 15.08 -11.32 18.87
C GLY A 90 14.03 -10.35 19.42
N GLU A 91 13.64 -10.52 20.70
CA GLU A 91 12.69 -9.63 21.37
C GLU A 91 13.33 -8.28 21.73
N LEU A 92 13.52 -7.43 20.72
CA LEU A 92 13.90 -6.03 20.89
C LEU A 92 12.67 -5.19 21.29
N ALA A 93 12.87 -4.18 22.14
CA ALA A 93 11.84 -3.18 22.40
C ALA A 93 11.72 -2.24 21.19
N LEU A 94 10.86 -2.61 20.24
CA LEU A 94 10.63 -1.83 19.02
C LEU A 94 9.77 -0.59 19.34
N THR A 95 10.35 0.58 19.19
CA THR A 95 9.72 1.90 19.32
C THR A 95 9.45 2.51 17.93
N GLU A 96 8.73 3.62 17.89
CA GLU A 96 7.76 4.05 16.88
C GLU A 96 8.08 3.90 15.38
N LEU A 97 6.97 3.86 14.64
CA LEU A 97 6.78 3.17 13.37
C LEU A 97 6.52 4.20 12.28
N ASP A 98 7.60 4.71 11.69
CA ASP A 98 7.51 5.60 10.54
C ASP A 98 7.49 4.79 9.23
N ILE A 99 6.98 5.39 8.16
CA ILE A 99 7.08 4.85 6.81
C ILE A 99 8.14 5.63 6.06
N ILE A 100 9.19 4.93 5.64
CA ILE A 100 10.27 5.56 4.91
C ILE A 100 10.10 5.32 3.40
N PRO A 101 10.22 6.36 2.57
CA PRO A 101 10.23 6.18 1.13
C PRO A 101 11.50 5.39 0.75
N THR A 102 11.32 4.26 0.09
CA THR A 102 12.45 3.49 -0.44
C THR A 102 12.78 3.96 -1.84
N THR A 103 13.99 4.49 -2.00
CA THR A 103 14.58 4.67 -3.31
C THR A 103 15.05 3.30 -3.78
N GLY A 104 14.23 2.62 -4.58
CA GLY A 104 14.62 1.39 -5.26
C GLY A 104 15.70 1.70 -6.31
N GLY A 105 16.94 1.94 -5.87
CA GLY A 105 18.05 2.39 -6.71
C GLY A 105 18.29 3.91 -6.67
N SER A 106 19.27 4.37 -7.44
CA SER A 106 19.77 5.76 -7.48
C SER A 106 18.78 6.81 -8.02
N GLU A 107 17.56 6.42 -8.38
CA GLU A 107 16.59 7.30 -9.03
C GLU A 107 15.23 7.27 -8.31
N TRP A 108 14.84 8.44 -7.80
CA TRP A 108 13.50 8.68 -7.28
C TRP A 108 12.45 8.55 -8.40
N ASN A 109 11.44 7.69 -8.22
CA ASN A 109 10.35 7.49 -9.18
C ASN A 109 9.00 7.97 -8.61
N PRO A 110 8.45 9.11 -9.08
CA PRO A 110 7.17 9.62 -8.60
C PRO A 110 5.97 8.77 -9.01
N PHE A 111 6.12 7.91 -10.01
CA PHE A 111 5.05 7.06 -10.54
C PHE A 111 5.02 5.67 -9.91
N ASN A 112 6.02 5.34 -9.10
CA ASN A 112 6.06 4.11 -8.32
C ASN A 112 6.71 4.36 -6.95
N PRO A 113 6.10 5.19 -6.10
CA PRO A 113 6.62 5.45 -4.76
C PRO A 113 6.55 4.16 -3.95
N ARG A 114 7.71 3.65 -3.56
CA ARG A 114 7.82 2.49 -2.69
C ARG A 114 8.02 2.97 -1.27
N TRP A 115 7.37 2.30 -0.34
CA TRP A 115 7.44 2.60 1.09
C TRP A 115 7.91 1.36 1.82
N ALA A 116 8.67 1.53 2.89
CA ALA A 116 9.05 0.46 3.79
C ALA A 116 8.61 0.82 5.21
N TYR A 117 8.41 -0.22 6.02
CA TYR A 117 8.21 -0.05 7.45
C TYR A 117 9.56 0.26 8.09
N ALA A 118 9.66 1.34 8.85
CA ALA A 118 10.79 1.60 9.73
C ALA A 118 10.41 1.25 11.17
N PHE A 119 11.34 0.62 11.87
CA PHE A 119 11.24 0.30 13.28
C PHE A 119 12.49 0.82 13.97
N GLU A 120 12.33 1.58 15.04
CA GLU A 120 13.45 1.91 15.92
C GLU A 120 13.60 0.83 16.98
N ALA A 121 14.82 0.38 17.21
CA ALA A 121 15.12 -0.62 18.23
C ALA A 121 16.35 -0.18 19.03
N GLU A 122 16.40 -0.55 20.30
CA GLU A 122 17.62 -0.42 21.09
C GLU A 122 18.40 -1.73 21.00
N ALA A 123 19.65 -1.67 20.54
CA ALA A 123 20.50 -2.84 20.52
C ALA A 123 20.81 -3.30 21.96
N SER A 124 20.36 -4.50 22.34
CA SER A 124 20.51 -5.06 23.69
C SER A 124 21.96 -5.16 24.18
N GLU A 125 22.95 -5.12 23.28
CA GLU A 125 24.38 -5.24 23.61
C GLU A 125 25.10 -3.91 23.82
N THR A 126 24.68 -2.83 23.13
CA THR A 126 25.37 -1.52 23.15
C THR A 126 24.50 -0.38 23.69
N GLY A 127 23.17 -0.55 23.76
CA GLY A 127 22.23 0.50 24.11
C GLY A 127 22.13 1.62 23.06
N GLU A 128 22.68 1.39 21.86
CA GLU A 128 22.59 2.33 20.75
C GLU A 128 21.28 2.15 19.99
N PRO A 129 20.61 3.24 19.57
CA PRO A 129 19.41 3.16 18.75
C PRO A 129 19.80 2.73 17.33
N ILE A 130 19.22 1.61 16.89
CA ILE A 130 19.30 1.12 15.51
C ILE A 130 17.95 1.31 14.83
N THR A 131 17.98 1.63 13.53
CA THR A 131 16.76 1.72 12.72
C THR A 131 16.72 0.55 11.77
N LEU A 132 15.62 -0.22 11.81
CA LEU A 132 15.40 -1.40 11.00
C LEU A 132 14.32 -1.10 9.96
N MET A 133 14.65 -1.34 8.70
CA MET A 133 13.76 -1.15 7.56
C MET A 133 13.27 -2.51 7.06
N VAL A 134 11.97 -2.68 6.87
CA VAL A 134 11.37 -3.88 6.28
C VAL A 134 10.65 -3.53 4.98
N ILE A 135 11.06 -4.16 3.88
CA ILE A 135 10.41 -3.99 2.58
C ILE A 135 9.14 -4.86 2.52
N PRO A 136 7.94 -4.27 2.41
CA PRO A 136 6.67 -4.97 2.54
C PRO A 136 6.38 -5.94 1.37
N ASP A 137 7.05 -5.78 0.23
CA ASP A 137 6.92 -6.66 -0.93
C ASP A 137 7.86 -7.88 -0.91
N SER A 138 8.84 -7.90 -0.01
CA SER A 138 9.87 -8.96 -0.02
C SER A 138 10.21 -9.53 1.35
N GLY A 139 9.79 -8.87 2.42
CA GLY A 139 10.10 -9.26 3.79
C GLY A 139 11.57 -9.07 4.18
N LYS A 140 12.40 -8.47 3.30
CA LYS A 140 13.80 -8.21 3.60
C LYS A 140 13.92 -7.13 4.66
N VAL A 141 14.70 -7.43 5.69
CA VAL A 141 15.07 -6.51 6.77
C VAL A 141 16.44 -5.92 6.47
N PHE A 142 16.61 -4.62 6.71
CA PHE A 142 17.87 -3.91 6.55
C PHE A 142 18.09 -3.03 7.78
N GLU A 143 19.33 -3.02 8.28
CA GLU A 143 19.75 -1.99 9.21
C GLU A 143 20.11 -0.71 8.44
N ILE A 144 19.56 0.41 8.87
CA ILE A 144 19.88 1.73 8.31
C ILE A 144 20.41 2.62 9.44
N MET A 145 21.35 3.50 9.10
CA MET A 145 21.85 4.48 10.06
C MET A 145 20.71 5.43 10.45
N PRO A 146 20.62 5.85 11.73
CA PRO A 146 19.60 6.79 12.16
C PRO A 146 19.72 8.09 11.37
N TYR A 147 18.59 8.59 10.88
CA TYR A 147 18.51 9.87 10.17
C TYR A 147 18.88 10.98 11.17
N GLN A 148 20.03 11.63 10.97
CA GLN A 148 20.41 12.85 11.71
C GLN A 148 19.76 14.09 11.10
#